data_AF-A0A7X8FWF8-F1
#
_entry.id   AF-A0A7X8FWF8-F1
#
_cell.length_a   1.000
_cell.length_b   1.000
_cell.length_c   1.000
_cell.angle_alpha   90.00
_cell.angle_beta   90.00
_cell.angle_gamma   90.00
#
_symmetry.space_group_name_H-M   'P 1'
#
loop_
_entity.id
_entity.type
_entity.pdbx_description
1 polymer ?
#
loop_
_entity_poly.entity_id
_entity_poly.type
_entity_poly.pdbx_seq_one_letter_code
_entity_poly.pdbx_strand_id
1 'polypeptide(L)'
;MLGNNTSKRRILNITVAILAIALVYSLAGTVFASDSDAPHPSIFNLDVEIPGSENIPNVSIGEFLGNTVENTGVNAIVNGSEEVPDLIDPAVTTTVPGWQRLVMMAIGFLIIYLGAAKGFEPLLLIPIGFGTVFVNIPGAGMYNEHSGMLRIIYEAGVGNEFFPMLIFMGIGAMTDFGPLIANPKTALLGGAAQLGVFATLFGVAVLNLMPGISYNMFEASAIAIIGGADGPTSIYLAGKLAPHMMAVIAVAAYSYMALVPMIQPPIMKALTTKKERMFKMKQLRHVSRAEKILFPISLLVLSVLLIPPAAPLIGMLAFGNFVKQLGTVDRIAKTMENELLN
;
A
#
# COMPACT_ATOMS: atom_id res chain seq x y z
N MET A 1 -7.96 -15.35 -41.57
CA MET A 1 -7.43 -15.13 -42.94
C MET A 1 -5.92 -15.03 -42.87
N LEU A 2 -5.25 -16.17 -43.10
CA LEU A 2 -3.79 -16.28 -43.12
C LEU A 2 -3.26 -15.63 -44.40
N GLY A 3 -2.77 -14.40 -44.28
CA GLY A 3 -2.11 -13.68 -45.37
C GLY A 3 -0.78 -14.33 -45.73
N ASN A 4 -0.73 -14.84 -46.96
CA ASN A 4 0.39 -15.31 -47.77
C ASN A 4 1.82 -15.12 -47.17
N ASN A 5 2.57 -16.22 -47.00
CA ASN A 5 3.95 -16.25 -46.45
C ASN A 5 4.93 -15.32 -47.19
N THR A 6 4.64 -15.00 -48.45
CA THR A 6 5.36 -14.03 -49.29
C THR A 6 5.26 -12.60 -48.76
N SER A 7 4.14 -12.20 -48.15
CA SER A 7 3.94 -10.87 -47.58
C SER A 7 4.77 -10.65 -46.31
N LYS A 8 4.84 -11.66 -45.43
CA LYS A 8 5.66 -11.61 -44.20
C LYS A 8 7.16 -11.47 -44.49
N ARG A 9 7.68 -12.21 -45.48
CA ARG A 9 9.09 -12.07 -45.92
C ARG A 9 9.36 -10.70 -46.53
N ARG A 10 8.40 -10.13 -47.27
CA ARG A 10 8.54 -8.80 -47.86
C ARG A 10 8.58 -7.70 -46.79
N ILE A 11 7.71 -7.81 -45.78
CA ILE A 11 7.69 -6.88 -44.63
C ILE A 11 9.00 -7.01 -43.84
N LEU A 12 9.45 -8.22 -43.51
CA LEU A 12 10.73 -8.45 -42.82
C LEU A 12 11.91 -7.81 -43.57
N ASN A 13 11.99 -8.01 -44.88
CA ASN A 13 13.07 -7.44 -45.69
C ASN A 13 13.02 -5.91 -45.73
N ILE A 14 11.81 -5.31 -45.77
CA ILE A 14 11.65 -3.86 -45.70
C ILE A 14 12.04 -3.33 -44.32
N THR A 15 11.65 -3.99 -43.23
CA THR A 15 12.02 -3.59 -41.87
C THR A 15 13.54 -3.70 -41.64
N VAL A 16 14.17 -4.77 -42.14
CA VAL A 16 15.63 -4.93 -42.09
C VAL A 16 16.33 -3.87 -42.94
N ALA A 17 15.80 -3.52 -44.11
CA ALA A 17 16.34 -2.44 -44.93
C ALA A 17 16.21 -1.07 -44.24
N ILE A 18 15.08 -0.79 -43.58
CA ILE A 18 14.88 0.44 -42.81
C ILE A 18 15.84 0.50 -41.61
N LEU A 19 16.01 -0.62 -40.88
CA LEU A 19 16.97 -0.71 -39.78
C LEU A 19 18.41 -0.55 -40.26
N ALA A 20 18.77 -1.12 -41.41
CA ALA A 20 20.09 -0.96 -42.00
C ALA A 20 20.33 0.49 -42.45
N ILE A 21 19.32 1.14 -43.05
CA ILE A 21 19.41 2.56 -43.42
C ILE A 21 19.51 3.44 -42.17
N ALA A 22 18.74 3.17 -41.12
CA ALA A 22 18.83 3.89 -39.86
C ALA A 22 20.18 3.69 -39.16
N LEU A 23 20.74 2.47 -39.22
CA LEU A 23 22.08 2.16 -38.71
C LEU A 23 23.16 2.91 -39.49
N VAL A 24 23.06 2.91 -40.83
CA VAL A 24 23.97 3.67 -41.70
C VAL A 24 23.82 5.17 -41.47
N TYR A 25 22.61 5.70 -41.25
CA TYR A 25 22.41 7.13 -40.97
C TYR A 25 22.93 7.52 -39.58
N SER A 26 22.81 6.63 -38.59
CA SER A 26 23.39 6.79 -37.25
C SER A 26 24.92 6.81 -37.30
N LEU A 27 25.52 5.92 -38.11
CA LEU A 27 26.98 5.82 -38.28
C LEU A 27 27.56 6.85 -39.26
N ALA A 28 26.79 7.31 -40.25
CA ALA A 28 27.25 8.28 -41.25
C ALA A 28 26.93 9.72 -40.84
N GLY A 29 25.88 9.95 -40.05
CA GLY A 29 25.57 11.26 -39.47
C GLY A 29 26.70 11.76 -38.58
N THR A 30 27.47 10.87 -37.95
CA THR A 30 28.70 11.21 -37.22
C THR A 30 29.91 11.43 -38.14
N VAL A 31 29.95 10.79 -39.31
CA VAL A 31 31.06 10.90 -40.28
C VAL A 31 30.97 12.17 -41.14
N PHE A 32 29.78 12.67 -41.45
CA PHE A 32 29.60 13.86 -42.29
C PHE A 32 29.38 15.18 -41.52
N ALA A 33 29.22 15.12 -40.19
CA ALA A 33 28.95 16.32 -39.36
C ALA A 33 30.16 16.82 -38.55
N SER A 34 31.37 16.30 -38.79
CA SER A 34 32.60 16.73 -38.09
C SER A 34 33.69 17.09 -39.09
N ASP A 35 33.80 18.37 -39.43
CA ASP A 35 34.99 18.97 -40.04
C ASP A 35 35.96 19.40 -38.94
N SER A 36 36.25 18.47 -38.01
CA SER A 36 37.22 18.67 -36.94
C SER A 36 38.08 17.42 -36.81
N ASP A 37 39.40 17.60 -36.89
CA ASP A 37 40.49 16.61 -36.70
C ASP A 37 40.54 16.04 -35.27
N ALA A 38 39.38 15.71 -34.68
CA ALA A 38 39.29 15.08 -33.38
C ALA A 38 39.32 13.54 -33.58
N PRO A 39 40.23 12.81 -32.92
CA PRO A 39 40.23 11.35 -32.98
C PRO A 39 38.88 10.81 -32.49
N HIS A 40 38.35 9.81 -33.19
CA HIS A 40 37.13 9.12 -32.78
C HIS A 40 37.48 7.78 -32.11
N PRO A 41 36.81 7.41 -31.00
CA PRO A 41 37.03 6.12 -30.37
C PRO A 41 36.70 4.99 -31.35
N SER A 42 37.61 4.02 -31.47
CA SER A 42 37.43 2.84 -32.30
C SER A 42 37.84 1.58 -31.55
N ILE A 43 37.47 0.40 -32.04
CA ILE A 43 37.83 -0.89 -31.42
C ILE A 43 39.35 -1.05 -31.23
N PHE A 44 40.14 -0.36 -32.05
CA PHE A 44 41.60 -0.38 -32.01
C PHE A 44 42.21 0.88 -31.35
N ASN A 45 41.38 1.83 -30.93
CA ASN A 45 41.77 3.10 -30.31
C ASN A 45 40.76 3.45 -29.21
N LEU A 46 40.92 2.77 -28.06
CA LEU A 46 40.07 2.89 -26.88
C LEU A 46 40.50 4.03 -25.95
N ASP A 47 41.69 4.60 -26.15
CA ASP A 47 42.28 5.64 -25.30
C ASP A 47 41.88 7.07 -25.73
N VAL A 48 40.80 7.20 -26.51
CA VAL A 48 40.30 8.49 -26.98
C VAL A 48 39.10 8.88 -26.14
N GLU A 49 39.25 9.93 -25.32
CA GLU A 49 38.18 10.46 -24.47
C GLU A 49 36.99 10.92 -25.32
N ILE A 50 35.81 10.40 -24.99
CA ILE A 50 34.56 10.78 -25.66
C ILE A 50 34.18 12.18 -25.16
N PRO A 51 33.86 13.14 -26.04
CA PRO A 51 33.40 14.47 -25.62
C PRO A 51 32.20 14.35 -24.67
N GLY A 52 32.35 14.81 -23.42
CA GLY A 52 31.36 14.66 -22.35
C GLY A 52 31.64 13.57 -21.31
N SER A 53 32.72 12.79 -21.44
CA SER A 53 33.17 11.79 -20.44
C SER A 53 34.52 12.12 -19.79
N GLU A 54 34.98 13.36 -19.89
CA GLU A 54 36.32 13.84 -19.47
C GLU A 54 36.65 13.65 -17.97
N ASN A 55 35.66 13.33 -17.13
CA ASN A 55 35.84 13.12 -15.67
C ASN A 55 35.47 11.70 -15.20
N ILE A 56 35.31 10.73 -16.10
CA ILE A 56 34.94 9.36 -15.72
C ILE A 56 36.23 8.51 -15.65
N PRO A 57 36.65 8.02 -14.48
CA PRO A 57 37.86 7.21 -14.36
C PRO A 57 37.74 5.92 -15.19
N ASN A 58 38.84 5.54 -15.86
CA ASN A 58 38.93 4.28 -16.61
C ASN A 58 38.78 3.09 -15.65
N VAL A 59 37.58 2.52 -15.59
CA VAL A 59 37.30 1.37 -14.71
C VAL A 59 37.95 0.12 -15.30
N SER A 60 39.02 -0.37 -14.67
CA SER A 60 39.62 -1.65 -15.07
C SER A 60 38.65 -2.80 -14.79
N ILE A 61 38.69 -3.89 -15.58
CA ILE A 61 37.79 -5.04 -15.37
C ILE A 61 37.94 -5.64 -13.95
N GLY A 62 39.14 -5.58 -13.37
CA GLY A 62 39.39 -6.01 -11.99
C GLY A 62 38.75 -5.10 -10.94
N GLU A 63 38.80 -3.79 -11.16
CA GLU A 63 38.15 -2.79 -10.31
C GLU A 63 36.63 -2.77 -10.50
N PHE A 64 36.14 -3.03 -11.71
CA PHE A 64 34.72 -3.26 -12.00
C PHE A 64 34.20 -4.50 -11.27
N LEU A 65 34.93 -5.61 -11.30
CA LEU A 65 34.56 -6.83 -10.58
C LEU A 65 34.65 -6.65 -9.06
N GLY A 66 35.68 -5.96 -8.57
CA GLY A 66 35.82 -5.58 -7.17
C GLY A 66 34.66 -4.70 -6.70
N ASN A 67 34.38 -3.62 -7.42
CA ASN A 67 33.25 -2.72 -7.16
C ASN A 67 31.90 -3.43 -7.35
N THR A 68 31.79 -4.39 -8.25
CA THR A 68 30.55 -5.19 -8.40
C THR A 68 30.33 -6.08 -7.20
N VAL A 69 31.39 -6.74 -6.69
CA VAL A 69 31.34 -7.57 -5.47
C VAL A 69 31.05 -6.71 -4.25
N GLU A 70 31.71 -5.55 -4.12
CA GLU A 70 31.51 -4.62 -3.01
C GLU A 70 30.11 -3.98 -3.01
N ASN A 71 29.58 -3.64 -4.19
CA ASN A 71 28.23 -3.11 -4.37
C ASN A 71 27.15 -4.21 -4.48
N THR A 72 27.48 -5.48 -4.27
CA THR A 72 26.43 -6.51 -4.20
C THR A 72 25.57 -6.32 -2.96
N GLY A 73 24.27 -6.57 -3.10
CA GLY A 73 23.34 -6.62 -1.97
C GLY A 73 23.77 -7.62 -0.88
N VAL A 74 24.57 -8.65 -1.22
CA VAL A 74 25.09 -9.63 -0.26
C VAL A 74 26.16 -9.01 0.66
N ASN A 75 27.08 -8.22 0.13
CA ASN A 75 28.08 -7.52 0.96
C ASN A 75 27.42 -6.44 1.83
N ALA A 76 26.43 -5.72 1.29
CA ALA A 76 25.65 -4.74 2.05
C ALA A 76 24.81 -5.37 3.19
N ILE A 77 24.34 -6.61 3.05
CA ILE A 77 23.63 -7.33 4.12
C ILE A 77 24.57 -7.80 5.23
N VAL A 78 25.79 -8.24 4.87
CA VAL A 78 26.73 -8.88 5.81
C VAL A 78 27.59 -7.84 6.55
N ASN A 79 28.03 -6.78 5.86
CA ASN A 79 28.99 -5.80 6.38
C ASN A 79 28.46 -4.36 6.39
N GLY A 80 27.28 -4.10 5.78
CA GLY A 80 26.73 -2.76 5.65
C GLY A 80 25.87 -2.34 6.84
N SER A 81 26.09 -1.11 7.31
CA SER A 81 25.16 -0.34 8.13
C SER A 81 24.75 0.89 7.33
N GLU A 82 23.49 0.98 6.94
CA GLU A 82 22.94 2.17 6.27
C GLU A 82 22.24 3.05 7.29
N GLU A 83 22.45 4.36 7.19
CA GLU A 83 21.67 5.36 7.92
C GLU A 83 20.35 5.59 7.21
N VAL A 84 19.24 5.29 7.88
CA VAL A 84 17.89 5.53 7.38
C VAL A 84 17.30 6.73 8.13
N PRO A 85 16.93 7.82 7.43
CA PRO A 85 16.26 8.96 8.05
C PRO A 85 14.88 8.53 8.58
N ASP A 86 14.49 9.09 9.73
CA ASP A 86 13.21 8.80 10.36
C ASP A 86 12.03 9.33 9.51
N LEU A 87 10.88 8.68 9.63
CA LEU A 87 9.66 9.00 8.89
C LEU A 87 9.07 10.35 9.28
N ILE A 88 9.38 10.81 10.51
CA ILE A 88 8.80 12.01 11.14
C ILE A 88 9.79 13.17 11.16
N ASP A 89 11.07 12.89 11.41
CA ASP A 89 12.14 13.89 11.41
C ASP A 89 13.33 13.44 10.54
N PRO A 90 13.51 14.03 9.34
CA PRO A 90 14.63 13.72 8.45
C PRO A 90 16.00 13.97 9.09
N ALA A 91 16.08 14.78 10.16
CA ALA A 91 17.32 15.06 10.88
C ALA A 91 17.76 13.92 11.81
N VAL A 92 16.87 12.96 12.11
CA VAL A 92 17.16 11.80 12.96
C VAL A 92 17.44 10.61 12.05
N THR A 93 18.71 10.21 11.93
CA THR A 93 19.09 8.98 11.22
C THR A 93 19.22 7.81 12.18
N THR A 94 18.61 6.69 11.82
CA THR A 94 18.76 5.42 12.53
C THR A 94 19.69 4.52 11.74
N THR A 95 20.76 4.05 12.38
CA THR A 95 21.67 3.08 11.75
C THR A 95 21.01 1.70 11.80
N VAL A 96 20.62 1.18 10.64
CA VAL A 96 20.00 -0.14 10.53
C VAL A 96 21.05 -1.13 10.01
N PRO A 97 21.45 -2.14 10.81
CA PRO A 97 22.34 -3.21 10.36
C PRO A 97 21.71 -4.02 9.22
N GLY A 98 22.51 -4.43 8.23
CA GLY A 98 22.06 -5.21 7.08
C GLY A 98 21.32 -6.52 7.43
N TRP A 99 21.69 -7.18 8.55
CA TRP A 99 21.01 -8.40 9.00
C TRP A 99 19.54 -8.16 9.43
N GLN A 100 19.21 -6.98 9.98
CA GLN A 100 17.83 -6.64 10.35
C GLN A 100 16.96 -6.51 9.10
N ARG A 101 17.50 -5.95 8.02
CA ARG A 101 16.80 -5.88 6.72
C ARG A 101 16.53 -7.27 6.14
N LEU A 102 17.46 -8.22 6.30
CA LEU A 102 17.22 -9.61 5.90
C LEU A 102 16.06 -10.24 6.69
N VAL A 103 16.00 -10.01 8.00
CA VAL A 103 14.87 -10.46 8.83
C VAL A 103 13.56 -9.83 8.34
N MET A 104 13.55 -8.54 8.04
CA MET A 104 12.36 -7.86 7.51
C MET A 104 11.94 -8.37 6.14
N MET A 105 12.88 -8.69 5.24
CA MET A 105 12.58 -9.34 3.96
C MET A 105 11.97 -10.73 4.18
N ALA A 106 12.49 -11.52 5.12
CA ALA A 106 11.92 -12.82 5.48
C ALA A 106 10.49 -12.68 6.02
N ILE A 107 10.22 -11.65 6.83
CA ILE A 107 8.86 -11.31 7.29
C ILE A 107 7.98 -10.89 6.11
N GLY A 108 8.49 -10.08 5.18
CA GLY A 108 7.77 -9.71 3.96
C GLY A 108 7.35 -10.92 3.13
N PHE A 109 8.26 -11.87 2.90
CA PHE A 109 7.93 -13.15 2.24
C PHE A 109 6.93 -14.00 3.04
N LEU A 110 7.00 -13.99 4.36
CA LEU A 110 6.01 -14.66 5.20
C LEU A 110 4.63 -14.04 5.03
N ILE A 111 4.51 -12.71 5.00
CA ILE A 111 3.24 -12.01 4.76
C ILE A 111 2.68 -12.34 3.37
N ILE A 112 3.54 -12.33 2.34
CA ILE A 112 3.16 -12.75 0.98
C ILE A 112 2.64 -14.20 1.00
N TYR A 113 3.32 -15.10 1.71
CA TYR A 113 2.89 -16.49 1.84
C TYR A 113 1.52 -16.61 2.54
N LEU A 114 1.29 -15.86 3.62
CA LEU A 114 -0.01 -15.84 4.30
C LEU A 114 -1.13 -15.34 3.39
N GLY A 115 -0.89 -14.28 2.62
CA GLY A 115 -1.86 -13.75 1.66
C GLY A 115 -2.11 -14.71 0.49
N ALA A 116 -1.05 -15.14 -0.20
CA ALA A 116 -1.15 -15.92 -1.43
C ALA A 116 -1.51 -17.40 -1.20
N ALA A 117 -0.89 -18.06 -0.22
CA ALA A 117 -1.09 -19.50 0.00
C ALA A 117 -2.23 -19.82 0.97
N LYS A 118 -2.45 -18.97 1.98
CA LYS A 118 -3.50 -19.20 2.98
C LYS A 118 -4.74 -18.32 2.79
N GLY A 119 -4.74 -17.38 1.85
CA GLY A 119 -5.90 -16.53 1.54
C GLY A 119 -6.22 -15.49 2.62
N PHE A 120 -5.25 -15.10 3.45
CA PHE A 120 -5.44 -14.06 4.46
C PHE A 120 -5.44 -12.71 3.75
N GLU A 121 -6.62 -12.09 3.60
CA GLU A 121 -6.83 -10.77 2.99
C GLU A 121 -5.85 -10.45 1.84
N PRO A 122 -5.88 -11.26 0.77
CA PRO A 122 -4.83 -11.26 -0.26
C PRO A 122 -4.71 -9.91 -0.98
N LEU A 123 -5.83 -9.18 -1.11
CA LEU A 123 -5.88 -7.89 -1.79
C LEU A 123 -4.94 -6.84 -1.15
N LEU A 124 -4.74 -6.90 0.17
CA LEU A 124 -3.94 -5.91 0.90
C LEU A 124 -2.64 -6.50 1.44
N LEU A 125 -2.65 -7.73 1.97
CA LEU A 125 -1.44 -8.34 2.52
C LEU A 125 -0.37 -8.59 1.46
N ILE A 126 -0.75 -8.94 0.23
CA ILE A 126 0.24 -9.19 -0.84
C ILE A 126 1.00 -7.90 -1.19
N PRO A 127 0.34 -6.78 -1.53
CA PRO A 127 1.03 -5.51 -1.73
C PRO A 127 1.87 -5.05 -0.52
N ILE A 128 1.35 -5.19 0.70
CA ILE A 128 2.08 -4.85 1.94
C ILE A 128 3.36 -5.70 2.06
N GLY A 129 3.27 -7.00 1.79
CA GLY A 129 4.40 -7.91 1.83
C GLY A 129 5.47 -7.58 0.79
N PHE A 130 5.08 -7.30 -0.45
CA PHE A 130 6.03 -6.85 -1.50
C PHE A 130 6.65 -5.50 -1.17
N GLY A 131 5.87 -4.53 -0.68
CA GLY A 131 6.40 -3.25 -0.21
C GLY A 131 7.43 -3.42 0.92
N THR A 132 7.18 -4.35 1.84
CA THR A 132 8.12 -4.69 2.93
C THR A 132 9.41 -5.27 2.38
N VAL A 133 9.35 -6.19 1.41
CA VAL A 133 10.56 -6.73 0.76
C VAL A 133 11.34 -5.60 0.06
N PHE A 134 10.66 -4.80 -0.75
CA PHE A 134 11.25 -3.74 -1.57
C PHE A 134 11.93 -2.62 -0.78
N VAL A 135 11.33 -2.14 0.32
CA VAL A 135 11.95 -1.14 1.21
C VAL A 135 13.24 -1.67 1.85
N ASN A 136 13.33 -2.98 2.08
CA ASN A 136 14.44 -3.59 2.80
C ASN A 136 15.56 -4.11 1.89
N ILE A 137 15.47 -3.95 0.56
CA ILE A 137 16.58 -4.30 -0.34
C ILE A 137 17.70 -3.25 -0.16
N PRO A 138 18.89 -3.65 0.34
CA PRO A 138 20.00 -2.72 0.52
C PRO A 138 20.46 -2.14 -0.82
N GLY A 139 20.80 -0.84 -0.84
CA GLY A 139 21.22 -0.14 -2.05
C GLY A 139 20.16 0.07 -3.15
N ALA A 140 18.93 -0.46 -3.01
CA ALA A 140 17.89 -0.31 -4.04
C ALA A 140 17.21 1.07 -4.04
N GLY A 141 17.30 1.80 -2.94
CA GLY A 141 16.81 3.17 -2.84
C GLY A 141 15.31 3.36 -3.07
N MET A 142 14.50 2.32 -2.94
CA MET A 142 13.05 2.38 -3.20
C MET A 142 12.29 3.31 -2.24
N TYR A 143 12.90 3.64 -1.10
CA TYR A 143 12.44 4.61 -0.12
C TYR A 143 13.43 5.78 0.10
N ASN A 144 14.40 5.98 -0.81
CA ASN A 144 15.35 7.08 -0.66
C ASN A 144 14.67 8.45 -0.82
N GLU A 145 15.25 9.45 -0.15
CA GLU A 145 14.80 10.84 -0.21
C GLU A 145 14.63 11.31 -1.67
N HIS A 146 13.44 11.85 -1.95
CA HIS A 146 13.04 12.51 -3.20
C HIS A 146 13.03 11.70 -4.51
N SER A 147 13.32 10.40 -4.49
CA SER A 147 13.40 9.57 -5.72
C SER A 147 12.85 8.15 -5.59
N GLY A 148 12.63 7.66 -4.37
CA GLY A 148 12.08 6.32 -4.16
C GLY A 148 10.60 6.22 -4.55
N MET A 149 10.26 5.30 -5.46
CA MET A 149 8.87 5.06 -5.89
C MET A 149 7.91 4.88 -4.70
N LEU A 150 8.31 4.13 -3.67
CA LEU A 150 7.45 3.86 -2.51
C LEU A 150 7.30 5.09 -1.61
N ARG A 151 8.32 5.94 -1.54
CA ARG A 151 8.23 7.22 -0.83
C ARG A 151 7.27 8.18 -1.52
N ILE A 152 7.32 8.27 -2.85
CA ILE A 152 6.38 9.08 -3.64
C ILE A 152 4.94 8.62 -3.40
N ILE A 153 4.68 7.32 -3.45
CA ILE A 153 3.34 6.75 -3.19
C ILE A 153 2.88 7.08 -1.76
N TYR A 154 3.78 6.95 -0.77
CA TYR A 154 3.48 7.27 0.62
C TYR A 154 3.10 8.75 0.79
N GLU A 155 3.91 9.68 0.27
CA GLU A 155 3.66 11.12 0.36
C GLU A 155 2.42 11.55 -0.42
N ALA A 156 2.17 10.94 -1.59
CA ALA A 156 1.05 11.27 -2.44
C ALA A 156 -0.31 10.85 -1.86
N GLY A 157 -0.36 9.84 -1.00
CA GLY A 157 -1.63 9.24 -0.61
C GLY A 157 -1.81 8.80 0.83
N VAL A 158 -0.79 8.20 1.46
CA VAL A 158 -0.92 7.69 2.83
C VAL A 158 -0.61 8.79 3.84
N GLY A 159 0.50 9.51 3.64
CA GLY A 159 0.95 10.58 4.53
C GLY A 159 0.05 11.82 4.53
N ASN A 160 -0.76 12.02 3.48
CA ASN A 160 -1.72 13.11 3.37
C ASN A 160 -3.19 12.67 3.54
N GLU A 161 -3.42 11.45 4.06
CA GLU A 161 -4.74 10.87 4.34
C GLU A 161 -5.63 10.60 3.10
N PHE A 162 -5.14 10.86 1.88
CA PHE A 162 -5.94 10.77 0.65
C PHE A 162 -6.37 9.35 0.30
N PHE A 163 -5.49 8.35 0.38
CA PHE A 163 -5.82 6.96 0.06
C PHE A 163 -6.83 6.34 1.04
N PRO A 164 -6.69 6.48 2.38
CA PRO A 164 -7.73 6.05 3.30
C PRO A 164 -9.10 6.63 2.95
N MET A 165 -9.19 7.93 2.63
CA MET A 165 -10.45 8.57 2.24
C MET A 165 -11.06 7.98 0.97
N LEU A 166 -10.25 7.67 -0.04
CA LEU A 166 -10.70 6.97 -1.26
C LEU A 166 -11.23 5.56 -0.94
N ILE A 167 -10.55 4.84 -0.05
CA ILE A 167 -10.98 3.51 0.39
C ILE A 167 -12.36 3.59 1.08
N PHE A 168 -12.56 4.56 1.98
CA PHE A 168 -13.85 4.77 2.65
C PHE A 168 -14.98 5.09 1.66
N MET A 169 -14.68 5.87 0.63
CA MET A 169 -15.63 6.15 -0.45
C MET A 169 -16.05 4.88 -1.19
N GLY A 170 -15.10 4.04 -1.58
CA GLY A 170 -15.42 2.78 -2.24
C GLY A 170 -16.15 1.79 -1.33
N ILE A 171 -15.78 1.69 -0.05
CA ILE A 171 -16.53 0.90 0.96
C ILE A 171 -17.97 1.42 1.08
N GLY A 172 -18.17 2.74 1.07
CA GLY A 172 -19.49 3.36 1.04
C GLY A 172 -20.32 2.92 -0.18
N ALA A 173 -19.68 2.86 -1.35
CA ALA A 173 -20.31 2.38 -2.59
C ALA A 173 -20.60 0.87 -2.58
N MET A 174 -19.82 0.06 -1.86
CA MET A 174 -20.07 -1.39 -1.67
C MET A 174 -21.15 -1.68 -0.62
N THR A 175 -21.33 -0.82 0.37
CA THR A 175 -22.19 -1.10 1.54
C THR A 175 -23.69 -1.00 1.21
N ASP A 176 -24.50 -1.94 1.71
CA ASP A 176 -25.97 -1.82 1.75
C ASP A 176 -26.43 -1.50 3.18
N PHE A 177 -26.98 -0.31 3.38
CA PHE A 177 -27.55 0.11 4.66
C PHE A 177 -28.99 -0.37 4.88
N GLY A 178 -29.61 -1.05 3.91
CA GLY A 178 -30.96 -1.61 4.04
C GLY A 178 -31.17 -2.37 5.36
N PRO A 179 -30.31 -3.33 5.73
CA PRO A 179 -30.45 -4.06 6.99
C PRO A 179 -30.35 -3.18 8.25
N LEU A 180 -29.46 -2.18 8.25
CA LEU A 180 -29.28 -1.24 9.36
C LEU A 180 -30.49 -0.32 9.52
N ILE A 181 -30.98 0.23 8.41
CA ILE A 181 -32.17 1.09 8.37
C ILE A 181 -33.43 0.30 8.75
N ALA A 182 -33.51 -0.97 8.35
CA ALA A 182 -34.64 -1.83 8.65
C ALA A 182 -34.81 -2.10 10.14
N ASN A 183 -33.69 -2.25 10.87
CA ASN A 183 -33.70 -2.41 12.32
C ASN A 183 -32.63 -1.53 12.99
N PRO A 184 -32.92 -0.23 13.23
CA PRO A 184 -31.94 0.71 13.75
C PRO A 184 -31.35 0.32 15.12
N LYS A 185 -32.02 -0.55 15.88
CA LYS A 185 -31.49 -1.08 17.15
C LYS A 185 -30.17 -1.84 16.96
N THR A 186 -29.90 -2.37 15.77
CA THR A 186 -28.61 -3.01 15.48
C THR A 186 -27.44 -2.02 15.49
N ALA A 187 -27.70 -0.72 15.30
CA ALA A 187 -26.68 0.32 15.44
C ALA A 187 -26.12 0.37 16.88
N LEU A 188 -26.95 0.10 17.90
CA LEU A 188 -26.47 0.01 19.29
C LEU A 188 -25.55 -1.18 19.51
N LEU A 189 -25.77 -2.31 18.81
CA LEU A 189 -24.84 -3.43 18.84
C LEU A 189 -23.50 -3.04 18.20
N GLY A 190 -23.53 -2.26 17.11
CA GLY A 190 -22.33 -1.67 16.52
C GLY A 190 -21.58 -0.75 17.48
N GLY A 191 -22.29 0.10 18.23
CA GLY A 191 -21.71 0.94 19.28
C GLY A 191 -21.07 0.12 20.40
N ALA A 192 -21.74 -0.95 20.85
CA ALA A 192 -21.20 -1.86 21.86
C ALA A 192 -19.97 -2.64 21.34
N ALA A 193 -19.90 -2.96 20.05
CA ALA A 193 -18.74 -3.61 19.44
C ALA A 193 -17.47 -2.75 19.56
N GLN A 194 -17.60 -1.41 19.58
CA GLN A 194 -16.48 -0.49 19.77
C GLN A 194 -15.91 -0.50 21.20
N LEU A 195 -16.54 -1.19 22.16
CA LEU A 195 -15.93 -1.44 23.47
C LEU A 195 -14.60 -2.21 23.36
N GLY A 196 -14.40 -2.97 22.27
CA GLY A 196 -13.14 -3.62 21.95
C GLY A 196 -11.97 -2.63 21.84
N VAL A 197 -12.19 -1.43 21.28
CA VAL A 197 -11.18 -0.38 21.19
C VAL A 197 -10.73 0.05 22.58
N PHE A 198 -11.69 0.36 23.46
CA PHE A 198 -11.39 0.75 24.83
C PHE A 198 -10.73 -0.37 25.63
N ALA A 199 -11.16 -1.63 25.45
CA ALA A 199 -10.53 -2.78 26.10
C ALA A 199 -9.06 -2.92 25.68
N THR A 200 -8.75 -2.76 24.39
CA THR A 200 -7.37 -2.74 23.90
C THR A 200 -6.57 -1.57 24.48
N LEU A 201 -7.15 -0.37 24.54
CA LEU A 201 -6.50 0.80 25.15
C LEU A 201 -6.13 0.56 26.62
N PHE A 202 -7.05 0.04 27.42
CA PHE A 202 -6.77 -0.32 28.82
C PHE A 202 -5.76 -1.46 28.91
N GLY A 203 -5.80 -2.42 27.99
CA GLY A 203 -4.81 -3.49 27.90
C GLY A 203 -3.39 -2.95 27.69
N VAL A 204 -3.20 -2.03 26.75
CA VAL A 204 -1.92 -1.36 26.51
C VAL A 204 -1.49 -0.53 27.73
N ALA A 205 -2.42 0.18 28.36
CA ALA A 205 -2.12 0.94 29.58
C ALA A 205 -1.67 0.05 30.75
N VAL A 206 -2.20 -1.17 30.87
CA VAL A 206 -1.72 -2.15 31.86
C VAL A 206 -0.36 -2.70 31.48
N LEU A 207 -0.09 -2.93 30.18
CA LEU A 207 1.23 -3.39 29.71
C LEU A 207 2.34 -2.37 30.00
N ASN A 208 2.03 -1.07 30.06
CA ASN A 208 2.97 -0.03 30.49
C ASN A 208 3.41 -0.15 31.96
N LEU A 209 2.76 -0.98 32.78
CA LEU A 209 3.21 -1.28 34.14
C LEU A 209 4.33 -2.32 34.17
N MET A 210 4.56 -3.05 33.06
CA MET A 210 5.65 -4.02 32.97
C MET A 210 6.98 -3.31 32.67
N PRO A 211 8.08 -3.65 33.37
CA PRO A 211 9.37 -3.04 33.14
C PRO A 211 9.87 -3.37 31.71
N GLY A 212 10.19 -2.33 30.93
CA GLY A 212 10.72 -2.44 29.56
C GLY A 212 9.72 -2.12 28.44
N ILE A 213 8.45 -1.84 28.76
CA ILE A 213 7.44 -1.42 27.77
C ILE A 213 6.88 -0.06 28.20
N SER A 214 7.05 0.95 27.36
CA SER A 214 6.57 2.31 27.61
C SER A 214 5.94 2.90 26.36
N TYR A 215 4.64 2.65 26.17
CA TYR A 215 3.86 3.30 25.12
C TYR A 215 3.34 4.64 25.60
N ASN A 216 3.48 5.68 24.78
CA ASN A 216 2.82 6.95 25.04
C ASN A 216 1.30 6.84 24.76
N MET A 217 0.53 7.86 25.15
CA MET A 217 -0.95 7.84 24.98
C MET A 217 -1.37 7.82 23.51
N PHE A 218 -0.60 8.44 22.62
CA PHE A 218 -0.89 8.48 21.18
C PHE A 218 -0.65 7.12 20.52
N GLU A 219 0.45 6.43 20.86
CA GLU A 219 0.77 5.06 20.46
C GLU A 219 -0.28 4.08 21.00
N ALA A 220 -0.64 4.19 22.28
CA ALA A 220 -1.67 3.36 22.87
C ALA A 220 -3.03 3.55 22.18
N SER A 221 -3.38 4.79 21.81
CA SER A 221 -4.60 5.11 21.06
C SER A 221 -4.55 4.57 19.63
N ALA A 222 -3.40 4.62 18.96
CA ALA A 222 -3.22 4.05 17.62
C ALA A 222 -3.36 2.52 17.63
N ILE A 223 -2.77 1.84 18.61
CA ILE A 223 -2.91 0.39 18.80
C ILE A 223 -4.36 0.01 19.13
N ALA A 224 -5.04 0.82 19.96
CA ALA A 224 -6.40 0.56 20.42
C ALA A 224 -7.42 0.41 19.27
N ILE A 225 -7.26 1.20 18.18
CA ILE A 225 -8.17 1.16 17.03
C ILE A 225 -8.24 -0.21 16.34
N ILE A 226 -7.20 -1.04 16.46
CA ILE A 226 -7.23 -2.42 15.97
C ILE A 226 -8.44 -3.17 16.54
N GLY A 227 -8.83 -2.88 17.78
CA GLY A 227 -10.01 -3.46 18.43
C GLY A 227 -11.34 -3.13 17.76
N GLY A 228 -11.38 -2.11 16.89
CA GLY A 228 -12.54 -1.75 16.08
C GLY A 228 -12.69 -2.60 14.82
N ALA A 229 -11.69 -3.44 14.49
CA ALA A 229 -11.67 -4.33 13.34
C ALA A 229 -11.91 -3.63 11.98
N ASP A 230 -11.43 -2.39 11.84
CA ASP A 230 -11.47 -1.60 10.62
C ASP A 230 -10.06 -1.18 10.19
N GLY A 231 -9.54 -1.80 9.12
CA GLY A 231 -8.17 -1.63 8.65
C GLY A 231 -7.89 -0.23 8.11
N PRO A 232 -8.70 0.29 7.16
CA PRO A 232 -8.56 1.66 6.67
C PRO A 232 -8.59 2.72 7.79
N THR A 233 -9.47 2.59 8.79
CA THR A 233 -9.47 3.51 9.96
C THR A 233 -8.21 3.35 10.80
N SER A 234 -7.72 2.11 10.98
CA SER A 234 -6.49 1.83 11.73
C SER A 234 -5.28 2.50 11.08
N ILE A 235 -5.15 2.42 9.74
CA ILE A 235 -4.10 3.10 8.99
C ILE A 235 -4.22 4.62 9.14
N TYR A 236 -5.42 5.16 8.95
CA TYR A 236 -5.65 6.61 9.04
C TYR A 236 -5.29 7.15 10.42
N LEU A 237 -5.75 6.52 11.51
CA LEU A 237 -5.47 7.03 12.84
C LEU A 237 -4.02 6.79 13.25
N ALA A 238 -3.42 5.65 12.88
CA ALA A 238 -2.00 5.42 13.13
C ALA A 238 -1.12 6.42 12.38
N GLY A 239 -1.43 6.74 11.12
CA GLY A 239 -0.73 7.77 10.36
C GLY A 239 -0.81 9.17 10.99
N LYS A 240 -1.87 9.46 11.75
CA LYS A 240 -2.06 10.75 12.42
C LYS A 240 -1.48 10.81 13.83
N LEU A 241 -1.56 9.71 14.59
CA LEU A 241 -1.17 9.68 16.01
C LEU A 241 0.22 9.09 16.24
N ALA A 242 0.62 8.05 15.49
CA ALA A 242 1.88 7.34 15.65
C ALA A 242 2.41 6.81 14.30
N PRO A 243 2.92 7.70 13.41
CA PRO A 243 3.33 7.34 12.05
C PRO A 243 4.39 6.23 12.01
N HIS A 244 5.32 6.23 12.97
CA HIS A 244 6.38 5.22 13.10
C HIS A 244 5.85 3.81 13.39
N MET A 245 4.66 3.68 13.98
CA MET A 245 4.02 2.39 14.27
C MET A 245 3.00 1.95 13.21
N MET A 246 2.70 2.81 12.23
CA MET A 246 1.64 2.59 11.26
C MET A 246 1.80 1.26 10.51
N ALA A 247 3.02 0.90 10.09
CA ALA A 247 3.29 -0.34 9.38
C ALA A 247 2.97 -1.58 10.24
N VAL A 248 3.38 -1.58 11.52
CA VAL A 248 3.15 -2.69 12.45
C VAL A 248 1.65 -2.81 12.76
N ILE A 249 0.98 -1.68 12.98
CA ILE A 249 -0.46 -1.62 13.23
C ILE A 249 -1.25 -2.13 12.01
N ALA A 250 -0.89 -1.73 10.80
CA ALA A 250 -1.57 -2.16 9.57
C ALA A 250 -1.44 -3.67 9.35
N VAL A 251 -0.23 -4.22 9.49
CA VAL A 251 0.00 -5.67 9.37
C VAL A 251 -0.79 -6.43 10.42
N ALA A 252 -0.79 -5.98 11.69
CA ALA A 252 -1.53 -6.60 12.76
C ALA A 252 -3.05 -6.54 12.53
N ALA A 253 -3.58 -5.38 12.13
CA ALA A 253 -4.99 -5.15 11.89
C ALA A 253 -5.55 -6.12 10.84
N TYR A 254 -4.96 -6.15 9.65
CA TYR A 254 -5.43 -7.01 8.56
C TYR A 254 -5.16 -8.51 8.83
N SER A 255 -4.06 -8.85 9.51
CA SER A 255 -3.80 -10.23 9.94
C SER A 255 -4.87 -10.72 10.93
N TYR A 256 -5.28 -9.89 11.89
CA TYR A 256 -6.30 -10.25 12.87
C TYR A 256 -7.71 -10.28 12.28
N MET A 257 -8.02 -9.41 11.31
CA MET A 257 -9.29 -9.45 10.57
C MET A 257 -9.45 -10.79 9.82
N ALA A 258 -8.39 -11.26 9.16
CA ALA A 258 -8.38 -12.57 8.52
C ALA A 258 -8.53 -13.75 9.53
N LEU A 259 -8.20 -13.55 10.80
CA LEU A 259 -8.36 -14.55 11.87
C LEU A 259 -9.74 -14.54 12.51
N VAL A 260 -10.63 -13.60 12.16
CA VAL A 260 -12.00 -13.54 12.70
C VAL A 260 -12.75 -14.87 12.59
N PRO A 261 -12.73 -15.62 11.46
CA PRO A 261 -13.39 -16.93 11.37
C PRO A 261 -12.84 -17.97 12.34
N MET A 262 -11.59 -17.82 12.82
CA MET A 262 -10.99 -18.71 13.80
C MET A 262 -11.31 -18.27 15.23
N ILE A 263 -11.29 -16.96 15.50
CA ILE A 263 -11.44 -16.38 16.84
C ILE A 263 -12.92 -16.26 17.25
N GLN A 264 -13.79 -15.82 16.34
CA GLN A 264 -15.19 -15.50 16.64
C GLN A 264 -16.02 -16.73 17.02
N PRO A 265 -15.97 -17.90 16.33
CA PRO A 265 -16.82 -19.02 16.67
C PRO A 265 -16.56 -19.65 18.05
N PRO A 266 -15.31 -19.81 18.52
CA PRO A 266 -15.04 -20.23 19.90
C PRO A 266 -15.63 -19.29 20.95
N ILE A 267 -15.50 -17.97 20.78
CA ILE A 267 -16.04 -16.97 21.70
C ILE A 267 -17.57 -17.07 21.73
N MET A 268 -18.22 -17.16 20.57
CA MET A 268 -19.66 -17.40 20.49
C MET A 268 -20.05 -18.68 21.20
N LYS A 269 -19.26 -19.76 21.04
CA LYS A 269 -19.50 -21.05 21.70
C LYS A 269 -19.44 -20.96 23.23
N ALA A 270 -18.54 -20.13 23.75
CA ALA A 270 -18.32 -19.94 25.18
C ALA A 270 -19.36 -19.03 25.85
N LEU A 271 -19.76 -17.93 25.20
CA LEU A 271 -20.59 -16.90 25.82
C LEU A 271 -22.10 -17.05 25.60
N THR A 272 -22.52 -17.66 24.49
CA THR A 272 -23.96 -17.77 24.16
C THR A 272 -24.52 -19.16 24.46
N THR A 273 -25.80 -19.26 24.77
CA THR A 273 -26.47 -20.56 25.03
C THR A 273 -27.08 -21.16 23.76
N LYS A 274 -27.34 -22.48 23.76
CA LYS A 274 -28.06 -23.13 22.64
C LYS A 274 -29.46 -22.53 22.41
N LYS A 275 -30.15 -22.09 23.48
CA LYS A 275 -31.48 -21.49 23.39
C LYS A 275 -31.45 -20.17 22.63
N GLU A 276 -30.46 -19.30 22.91
CA GLU A 276 -30.29 -18.02 22.22
C GLU A 276 -29.91 -18.20 20.74
N ARG A 277 -29.06 -19.18 20.43
CA ARG A 277 -28.64 -19.47 19.04
C ARG A 277 -29.77 -19.99 18.15
N MET A 278 -30.81 -20.57 18.72
CA MET A 278 -31.98 -21.09 17.98
C MET A 278 -33.11 -20.06 17.84
N PHE A 279 -32.88 -18.81 18.25
CA PHE A 279 -33.89 -17.77 18.12
C PHE A 279 -34.16 -17.47 16.64
N LYS A 280 -35.44 -17.57 16.22
CA LYS A 280 -35.82 -17.28 14.83
C LYS A 280 -35.79 -15.78 14.59
N MET A 281 -34.92 -15.33 13.67
CA MET A 281 -34.86 -13.94 13.24
C MET A 281 -36.13 -13.58 12.45
N LYS A 282 -36.77 -12.47 12.82
CA LYS A 282 -37.90 -11.91 12.05
C LYS A 282 -37.38 -11.37 10.72
N GLN A 283 -38.21 -11.43 9.69
CA GLN A 283 -37.91 -10.76 8.43
C GLN A 283 -37.81 -9.25 8.66
N LEU A 284 -36.79 -8.63 8.06
CA LEU A 284 -36.56 -7.21 8.14
C LEU A 284 -37.67 -6.44 7.41
N ARG A 285 -37.99 -5.23 7.87
CA ARG A 285 -38.97 -4.38 7.18
C ARG A 285 -38.46 -4.01 5.79
N HIS A 286 -39.37 -3.82 4.84
CA HIS A 286 -39.00 -3.27 3.54
C HIS A 286 -38.58 -1.80 3.71
N VAL A 287 -37.40 -1.46 3.22
CA VAL A 287 -36.86 -0.09 3.28
C VAL A 287 -37.14 0.59 1.95
N SER A 288 -37.75 1.78 2.00
CA SER A 288 -38.04 2.55 0.80
C SER A 288 -36.77 3.11 0.16
N ARG A 289 -36.80 3.37 -1.16
CA ARG A 289 -35.67 4.00 -1.86
C ARG A 289 -35.34 5.38 -1.28
N ALA A 290 -36.37 6.14 -0.88
CA ALA A 290 -36.21 7.44 -0.25
C ALA A 290 -35.42 7.36 1.06
N GLU A 291 -35.73 6.38 1.91
CA GLU A 291 -34.98 6.16 3.16
C GLU A 291 -33.51 5.81 2.90
N LYS A 292 -33.23 4.96 1.91
CA LYS A 292 -31.85 4.61 1.56
C LYS A 292 -31.05 5.81 1.05
N ILE A 293 -31.67 6.72 0.32
CA ILE A 293 -31.03 7.94 -0.20
C ILE A 293 -30.84 9.00 0.90
N LEU A 294 -31.83 9.14 1.79
CA LEU A 294 -31.77 10.15 2.85
C LEU A 294 -30.82 9.76 3.99
N PHE A 295 -30.62 8.46 4.21
CA PHE A 295 -29.74 7.94 5.26
C PHE A 295 -28.28 8.43 5.18
N PRO A 296 -27.55 8.36 4.06
CA PRO A 296 -26.19 8.89 3.99
C PRO A 296 -26.13 10.41 4.21
N ILE A 297 -27.14 11.16 3.76
CA ILE A 297 -27.22 12.61 4.02
C ILE A 297 -27.39 12.87 5.51
N SER A 298 -28.30 12.14 6.18
CA SER A 298 -28.51 12.31 7.61
C SER A 298 -27.27 11.88 8.41
N LEU A 299 -26.58 10.82 7.99
CA LEU A 299 -25.31 10.37 8.57
C LEU A 299 -24.23 11.46 8.47
N LEU A 300 -24.09 12.09 7.30
CA LEU A 300 -23.15 13.21 7.09
C LEU A 300 -23.50 14.41 7.99
N VAL A 301 -24.76 14.84 8.00
CA VAL A 301 -25.20 15.97 8.84
C VAL A 301 -24.95 15.68 10.31
N LEU A 302 -25.27 14.47 10.77
CA LEU A 302 -25.05 14.06 12.15
C LEU A 302 -23.55 14.01 12.50
N SER A 303 -22.71 13.53 11.58
CA SER A 303 -21.26 13.51 11.76
C SER A 303 -20.69 14.92 11.89
N VAL A 304 -21.13 15.86 11.06
CA VAL A 304 -20.68 17.26 11.12
C VAL A 304 -21.13 17.93 12.40
N LEU A 305 -22.35 17.66 12.87
CA LEU A 305 -22.89 18.27 14.09
C LEU A 305 -22.31 17.69 15.37
N LEU A 306 -22.06 16.38 15.44
CA LEU A 306 -21.62 15.71 16.67
C LEU A 306 -20.09 15.53 16.74
N ILE A 307 -19.44 15.13 15.65
CA ILE A 307 -18.01 14.77 15.63
C ILE A 307 -17.33 15.30 14.34
N PRO A 308 -17.05 16.61 14.26
CA PRO A 308 -16.38 17.20 13.09
C PRO A 308 -15.06 16.52 12.68
N PRO A 309 -14.18 16.07 13.59
CA PRO A 309 -12.94 15.40 13.22
C PRO A 309 -13.12 14.09 12.45
N ALA A 310 -14.26 13.42 12.61
CA ALA A 310 -14.60 12.18 11.89
C ALA A 310 -15.35 12.44 10.57
N ALA A 311 -15.75 13.69 10.33
CA ALA A 311 -16.54 14.06 9.15
C ALA A 311 -15.85 13.76 7.81
N PRO A 312 -14.52 13.88 7.64
CA PRO A 312 -13.87 13.49 6.38
C PRO A 312 -14.09 12.01 6.05
N LEU A 313 -13.84 11.10 7.00
CA LEU A 313 -13.99 9.66 6.79
C LEU A 313 -15.46 9.25 6.60
N ILE A 314 -16.33 9.68 7.53
CA ILE A 314 -17.76 9.36 7.48
C ILE A 314 -18.41 10.02 6.26
N GLY A 315 -17.95 11.21 5.88
CA GLY A 315 -18.46 11.93 4.73
C GLY A 315 -18.11 11.28 3.40
N MET A 316 -16.88 10.79 3.24
CA MET A 316 -16.51 10.03 2.04
C MET A 316 -17.27 8.71 1.94
N LEU A 317 -17.47 8.01 3.06
CA LEU A 317 -18.33 6.83 3.13
C LEU A 317 -19.78 7.15 2.76
N ALA A 318 -20.34 8.22 3.32
CA ALA A 318 -21.70 8.67 3.02
C ALA A 318 -21.86 9.08 1.55
N PHE A 319 -20.86 9.75 0.99
CA PHE A 319 -20.82 10.13 -0.42
C PHE A 319 -20.84 8.92 -1.34
N GLY A 320 -19.95 7.94 -1.12
CA GLY A 320 -19.93 6.69 -1.89
C GLY A 320 -21.26 5.95 -1.81
N ASN A 321 -21.88 5.92 -0.63
CA ASN A 321 -23.18 5.28 -0.46
C ASN A 321 -24.30 6.03 -1.18
N PHE A 322 -24.32 7.36 -1.08
CA PHE A 322 -25.30 8.20 -1.75
C PHE A 322 -25.26 8.00 -3.27
N VAL A 323 -24.06 7.99 -3.87
CA VAL A 323 -23.84 7.73 -5.31
C VAL A 323 -24.42 6.36 -5.71
N LYS A 324 -24.22 5.32 -4.89
CA LYS A 324 -24.81 4.00 -5.11
C LYS A 324 -26.35 4.02 -5.09
N GLN A 325 -26.95 4.71 -4.10
CA GLN A 325 -28.41 4.69 -3.91
C GLN A 325 -29.17 5.57 -4.92
N LEU A 326 -28.51 6.58 -5.51
CA LEU A 326 -29.09 7.44 -6.53
C LEU A 326 -29.51 6.65 -7.78
N GLY A 327 -28.69 5.70 -8.24
CA GLY A 327 -28.96 4.90 -9.44
C GLY A 327 -28.95 5.67 -10.78
N THR A 328 -28.69 6.98 -10.75
CA THR A 328 -28.52 7.82 -11.96
C THR A 328 -27.07 7.88 -12.44
N VAL A 329 -26.14 7.60 -11.52
CA VAL A 329 -24.68 7.68 -11.73
C VAL A 329 -24.02 6.30 -11.55
N ASP A 330 -24.67 5.26 -12.07
CA ASP A 330 -24.23 3.86 -11.94
C ASP A 330 -22.78 3.62 -12.41
N ARG A 331 -22.34 4.32 -13.46
CA ARG A 331 -20.96 4.22 -13.94
C ARG A 331 -19.97 4.70 -12.88
N ILE A 332 -20.28 5.81 -12.20
CA ILE A 332 -19.43 6.36 -11.14
C ILE A 332 -19.43 5.41 -9.94
N ALA A 333 -20.61 4.92 -9.53
CA ALA A 333 -20.73 3.95 -8.43
C ALA A 333 -19.88 2.69 -8.70
N LYS A 334 -19.97 2.12 -9.91
CA LYS A 334 -19.20 0.94 -10.30
C LYS A 334 -17.70 1.21 -10.37
N THR A 335 -17.28 2.38 -10.84
CA THR A 335 -15.87 2.76 -10.82
C THR A 335 -15.36 2.91 -9.39
N MET A 336 -16.14 3.53 -8.50
CA MET A 336 -15.79 3.68 -7.08
C MET A 336 -15.71 2.35 -6.33
N GLU A 337 -16.60 1.40 -6.62
CA GLU A 337 -16.63 0.07 -5.99
C GLU A 337 -15.54 -0.88 -6.51
N ASN A 338 -15.10 -0.71 -7.77
CA ASN A 338 -14.15 -1.62 -8.41
C ASN A 338 -12.84 -0.89 -8.75
N GLU A 339 -12.74 -0.33 -9.95
CA GLU A 339 -11.49 0.18 -10.54
C GLU A 339 -10.75 1.23 -9.73
N LEU A 340 -11.44 2.00 -8.89
CA LEU A 340 -10.81 3.00 -8.01
C LEU A 340 -10.21 2.38 -6.75
N LEU A 341 -10.76 1.25 -6.28
CA LEU A 341 -10.30 0.55 -5.08
C LEU A 341 -9.20 -0.48 -5.36
N ASN A 342 -9.22 -1.08 -6.55
CA ASN A 342 -8.24 -2.06 -7.00
C ASN A 342 -6.92 -1.40 -7.42
#